data_AF-A0A6P6HKZ8-F1
#
_entry.id   AF-A0A6P6HKZ8-F1
#
_cell.length_a   1.000
_cell.length_b   1.000
_cell.length_c   1.000
_cell.angle_alpha   90.00
_cell.angle_beta   90.00
_cell.angle_gamma   90.00
#
_symmetry.space_group_name_H-M   'P 1'
#
loop_
_entity.id
_entity.type
_entity.pdbx_description
1 polymer ?
#
loop_
_entity_poly.entity_id
_entity_poly.type
_entity_poly.pdbx_seq_one_letter_code
_entity_poly.pdbx_strand_id
1 'polypeptide(L)'
;MGCTRDAILDALENLTAEEFKKFKLKLLSVPLREGYGRIPRGSLLSMDAMDLTDKLVSSYLEEYGAELTALVLRDIGMKELSERLQQITRKDQAAAPAGIQDSHLKAAKPAMHFVDQHRMALITRVTDVDGVLDALYGKVLTEELYQAVRAEPTNALKMRKLFSFTPAWNVTCKDLLLQALRDTQPYLVRDLEQS
;
A
#
# COMPACT_ATOMS: atom_id res chain seq x y z
N MET A 1 17.57 3.07 14.93
CA MET A 1 17.10 3.08 16.34
C MET A 1 15.61 2.82 16.29
N GLY A 2 15.04 2.10 17.24
CA GLY A 2 13.72 1.48 17.14
C GLY A 2 12.54 2.45 17.15
N CYS A 3 12.48 3.38 16.19
CA CYS A 3 11.42 4.39 16.06
C CYS A 3 10.02 3.77 16.12
N THR A 4 9.87 2.57 15.54
CA THR A 4 8.63 1.81 15.54
C THR A 4 8.31 1.20 16.90
N ARG A 5 9.32 0.65 17.58
CA ARG A 5 9.19 0.13 18.95
C ARG A 5 8.80 1.26 19.92
N ASP A 6 9.50 2.39 19.86
CA ASP A 6 9.21 3.56 20.69
C ASP A 6 7.81 4.12 20.41
N ALA A 7 7.36 4.11 19.16
CA ALA A 7 6.00 4.52 18.81
C ALA A 7 4.92 3.59 19.38
N ILE A 8 5.14 2.27 19.33
CA ILE A 8 4.25 1.28 19.95
C ILE A 8 4.23 1.48 21.46
N LEU A 9 5.40 1.70 22.07
CA LEU A 9 5.50 1.94 23.51
C LEU A 9 4.74 3.20 23.93
N ASP A 10 4.98 4.34 23.27
CA ASP A 10 4.28 5.61 23.53
C ASP A 10 2.77 5.41 23.41
N ALA A 11 2.31 4.73 22.35
CA ALA A 11 0.89 4.46 22.17
C ALA A 11 0.30 3.58 23.28
N LEU A 12 1.05 2.60 23.80
CA LEU A 12 0.59 1.74 24.90
C LEU A 12 0.64 2.44 26.27
N GLU A 13 1.61 3.33 26.51
CA GLU A 13 1.70 4.11 27.76
C GLU A 13 0.63 5.21 27.86
N ASN A 14 0.16 5.72 26.71
CA ASN A 14 -0.95 6.65 26.67
C ASN A 14 -2.33 5.98 26.89
N LEU A 15 -2.41 4.64 26.97
CA LEU A 15 -3.65 3.93 27.28
C LEU A 15 -3.92 3.91 28.79
N THR A 16 -5.19 4.12 29.16
CA THR A 16 -5.63 3.84 30.53
C THR A 16 -5.61 2.34 30.83
N ALA A 17 -5.61 1.95 32.11
CA ALA A 17 -5.62 0.54 32.51
C ALA A 17 -6.81 -0.26 31.92
N GLU A 18 -7.96 0.39 31.75
CA GLU A 18 -9.14 -0.22 31.12
C GLU A 18 -8.96 -0.42 29.62
N GLU A 19 -8.39 0.57 28.93
CA GLU A 19 -8.10 0.50 27.50
C GLU A 19 -6.98 -0.50 27.19
N PHE A 20 -5.95 -0.55 28.03
CA PHE A 20 -4.88 -1.54 27.93
C PHE A 20 -5.43 -2.96 28.11
N LYS A 21 -6.39 -3.16 29.02
CA LYS A 21 -7.09 -4.44 29.17
C LYS A 21 -7.94 -4.78 27.93
N LYS A 22 -8.63 -3.81 27.34
CA LYS A 22 -9.38 -3.98 26.08
C LYS A 22 -8.44 -4.30 24.91
N PHE A 23 -7.30 -3.62 24.83
CA PHE A 23 -6.25 -3.84 23.83
C PHE A 23 -5.78 -5.29 23.88
N LYS A 24 -5.42 -5.79 25.07
CA LYS A 24 -5.02 -7.19 25.28
C LYS A 24 -6.10 -8.18 24.84
N LEU A 25 -7.37 -7.91 25.16
CA LEU A 25 -8.49 -8.76 24.72
C LEU A 25 -8.68 -8.74 23.21
N LYS A 26 -8.59 -7.57 22.58
CA LYS A 26 -8.73 -7.43 21.13
C LYS A 26 -7.59 -8.04 20.36
N LEU A 27 -6.37 -8.02 20.90
CA LEU A 27 -5.22 -8.73 20.34
C LEU A 27 -5.45 -10.25 20.28
N LEU A 28 -6.26 -10.81 21.17
CA LEU A 28 -6.64 -12.24 21.13
C LEU A 28 -7.75 -12.53 20.10
N SER A 29 -8.61 -11.56 19.83
CA SER A 29 -9.72 -11.68 18.89
C SER A 29 -9.35 -11.34 17.45
N VAL A 30 -8.26 -10.58 17.24
CA VAL A 30 -7.85 -10.14 15.92
C VAL A 30 -7.39 -11.34 15.05
N PRO A 31 -7.78 -11.41 13.78
CA PRO A 31 -7.22 -12.38 12.85
C PRO A 31 -5.74 -12.05 12.60
N LEU A 32 -4.86 -13.00 12.89
CA LEU A 32 -3.43 -12.88 12.63
C LEU A 32 -3.14 -13.49 11.24
N ARG A 33 -2.15 -12.93 10.54
CA ARG A 33 -1.67 -13.45 9.26
C ARG A 33 -1.18 -14.90 9.41
N GLU A 34 -1.41 -15.71 8.39
CA GLU A 34 -1.02 -17.13 8.38
C GLU A 34 0.48 -17.29 8.68
N GLY A 35 0.82 -18.20 9.59
CA GLY A 35 2.20 -18.45 10.04
C GLY A 35 2.62 -17.78 11.35
N TYR A 36 1.84 -16.82 11.86
CA TYR A 36 2.14 -16.17 13.15
C TYR A 36 1.37 -16.81 14.31
N GLY A 37 2.10 -17.17 15.37
CA GLY A 37 1.53 -17.70 16.62
C GLY A 37 0.80 -16.62 17.42
N ARG A 38 -0.31 -17.00 18.07
CA ARG A 38 -0.98 -16.11 19.04
C ARG A 38 -0.19 -16.06 20.34
N ILE A 39 0.00 -14.87 20.91
CA ILE A 39 0.55 -14.75 22.27
C ILE A 39 -0.46 -15.37 23.26
N PRO A 40 -0.02 -16.30 24.14
CA PRO A 40 -0.91 -16.92 25.11
C PRO A 40 -1.48 -15.89 26.08
N ARG A 41 -2.80 -15.94 26.27
CA ARG A 41 -3.59 -14.99 27.09
C ARG A 41 -3.03 -14.77 28.49
N GLY A 42 -2.54 -15.83 29.15
CA GLY A 42 -1.98 -15.73 30.49
C GLY A 42 -0.73 -14.86 30.55
N SER A 43 0.16 -15.00 29.57
CA SER A 43 1.38 -14.18 29.45
C SER A 43 1.03 -12.75 29.03
N LEU A 44 0.09 -12.59 28.09
CA LEU A 44 -0.35 -11.28 27.62
C LEU A 44 -0.97 -10.42 28.73
N LEU A 45 -1.78 -11.04 29.62
CA LEU A 45 -2.42 -10.33 30.73
C LEU A 45 -1.42 -9.82 31.76
N SER A 46 -0.34 -10.56 31.98
CA SER A 46 0.70 -10.24 32.97
C SER A 46 1.80 -9.30 32.47
N MET A 47 1.89 -9.03 31.15
CA MET A 47 2.92 -8.13 30.59
C MET A 47 2.57 -6.66 30.81
N ASP A 48 3.59 -5.86 31.11
CA ASP A 48 3.53 -4.40 31.11
C ASP A 48 3.62 -3.84 29.68
N ALA A 49 3.39 -2.53 29.50
CA ALA A 49 3.42 -1.88 28.19
C ALA A 49 4.76 -2.08 27.46
N MET A 50 5.86 -2.06 28.19
CA MET A 50 7.21 -2.27 27.67
C MET A 50 7.45 -3.71 27.20
N ASP A 51 7.12 -4.70 28.04
CA ASP A 51 7.25 -6.12 27.69
C ASP A 51 6.32 -6.50 26.54
N LEU A 52 5.10 -5.96 26.53
CA LEU A 52 4.15 -6.20 25.45
C LEU A 52 4.66 -5.63 24.13
N THR A 53 5.25 -4.43 24.15
CA THR A 53 5.87 -3.81 22.98
C THR A 53 7.01 -4.66 22.45
N ASP A 54 7.93 -5.08 23.33
CA ASP A 54 9.05 -5.95 22.95
C ASP A 54 8.53 -7.26 22.34
N LYS A 55 7.52 -7.86 22.98
CA LYS A 55 6.95 -9.11 22.53
C LYS A 55 6.26 -8.97 21.17
N LEU A 56 5.55 -7.87 20.93
CA LEU A 56 4.91 -7.57 19.66
C LEU A 56 5.96 -7.43 18.56
N VAL A 57 7.01 -6.65 18.79
CA VAL A 57 8.10 -6.45 17.83
C VAL A 57 8.88 -7.76 17.59
N SER A 58 9.18 -8.53 18.62
CA SER A 58 9.90 -9.80 18.51
C SER A 58 9.08 -10.93 17.87
N SER A 59 7.76 -10.95 18.08
CA SER A 59 6.89 -12.04 17.60
C SER A 59 6.26 -11.73 16.24
N TYR A 60 5.96 -10.46 15.97
CA TYR A 60 5.24 -10.00 14.78
C TYR A 60 6.05 -9.04 13.91
N LEU A 61 7.34 -8.80 14.20
CA LEU A 61 8.23 -7.83 13.53
C LEU A 61 7.80 -6.37 13.73
N GLU A 62 8.71 -5.43 13.45
CA GLU A 62 8.46 -3.99 13.66
C GLU A 62 7.31 -3.48 12.78
N GLU A 63 7.32 -3.77 11.47
CA GLU A 63 6.31 -3.27 10.54
C GLU A 63 4.92 -3.84 10.83
N TYR A 64 4.80 -5.17 10.93
CA TYR A 64 3.51 -5.81 11.15
C TYR A 64 3.03 -5.68 12.60
N GLY A 65 3.94 -5.60 13.58
CA GLY A 65 3.60 -5.25 14.97
C GLY A 65 2.99 -3.85 15.11
N ALA A 66 3.51 -2.86 14.37
CA ALA A 66 2.95 -1.51 14.34
C ALA A 66 1.58 -1.47 13.66
N GLU A 67 1.42 -2.13 12.51
CA GLU A 67 0.12 -2.23 11.83
C GLU A 67 -0.94 -2.90 12.73
N LEU A 68 -0.58 -4.00 13.38
CA LEU A 68 -1.44 -4.73 14.29
C LEU A 68 -1.84 -3.85 15.48
N THR A 69 -0.88 -3.15 16.07
CA THR A 69 -1.12 -2.22 17.18
C THR A 69 -2.06 -1.10 16.76
N ALA A 70 -1.84 -0.47 15.60
CA ALA A 70 -2.72 0.56 15.07
C ALA A 70 -4.15 0.04 14.82
N LEU A 71 -4.29 -1.17 14.30
CA LEU A 71 -5.59 -1.80 14.06
C LEU A 71 -6.35 -2.02 15.38
N VAL A 72 -5.66 -2.55 16.40
CA VAL A 72 -6.26 -2.80 17.71
C VAL A 72 -6.61 -1.49 18.41
N LEU A 73 -5.74 -0.47 18.35
CA LEU A 73 -6.00 0.87 18.87
C LEU A 73 -7.25 1.48 18.25
N ARG A 74 -7.41 1.34 16.92
CA ARG A 74 -8.60 1.82 16.21
C ARG A 74 -9.87 1.10 16.66
N ASP A 75 -9.78 -0.19 16.94
CA ASP A 75 -10.90 -1.02 17.35
C ASP A 75 -11.35 -0.77 18.81
N ILE A 76 -10.42 -0.42 19.70
CA ILE A 76 -10.76 0.04 21.06
C ILE A 76 -11.26 1.49 21.11
N GLY A 77 -11.22 2.22 19.99
CA GLY A 77 -11.68 3.61 19.88
C GLY A 77 -10.58 4.67 19.95
N MET A 78 -9.32 4.27 20.15
CA MET A 78 -8.13 5.13 20.23
C MET A 78 -7.60 5.48 18.82
N LYS A 79 -8.42 6.20 18.05
CA LYS A 79 -8.07 6.59 16.67
C LYS A 79 -6.85 7.50 16.63
N GLU A 80 -6.78 8.48 17.53
CA GLU A 80 -5.68 9.45 17.59
C GLU A 80 -4.32 8.77 17.80
N LEU A 81 -4.23 7.84 18.77
CA LEU A 81 -3.02 7.06 18.99
C LEU A 81 -2.69 6.16 17.79
N SER A 82 -3.71 5.56 17.15
CA SER A 82 -3.49 4.75 15.94
C SER A 82 -2.91 5.56 14.78
N GLU A 83 -3.37 6.80 14.61
CA GLU A 83 -2.91 7.70 13.55
C GLU A 83 -1.50 8.23 13.85
N ARG A 84 -1.23 8.59 15.11
CA ARG A 84 0.10 9.02 15.56
C ARG A 84 1.14 7.92 15.34
N LEU A 85 0.80 6.69 15.70
CA LEU A 85 1.65 5.51 15.49
C LEU A 85 1.93 5.27 14.01
N GLN A 86 0.89 5.32 13.15
CA GLN A 86 1.06 5.20 11.70
C GLN A 86 1.89 6.34 11.10
N GLN A 87 1.75 7.57 11.60
CA GLN A 87 2.56 8.70 11.14
C GLN A 87 4.04 8.50 11.48
N ILE A 88 4.38 7.97 12.66
CA ILE A 88 5.77 7.74 13.05
C ILE A 88 6.40 6.63 12.21
N THR A 89 5.70 5.50 12.02
CA THR A 89 6.18 4.41 11.14
C THR A 89 6.34 4.89 9.69
N ARG A 90 5.43 5.73 9.20
CA ARG A 90 5.53 6.32 7.84
C ARG A 90 6.65 7.36 7.73
N LYS A 91 6.96 8.07 8.82
CA LYS A 91 8.03 9.08 8.88
C LYS A 91 9.42 8.45 8.92
N ASP A 92 9.57 7.27 9.49
CA ASP A 92 10.82 6.48 9.45
C ASP A 92 11.17 6.02 8.02
N GLN A 93 10.16 5.69 7.21
CA GLN A 93 10.33 5.42 5.77
C GLN A 93 10.51 6.68 4.91
N ALA A 94 10.26 7.88 5.46
CA ALA A 94 10.27 9.15 4.72
C ALA A 94 11.43 10.08 5.11
N ALA A 95 12.58 9.53 5.50
CA ALA A 95 13.84 10.27 5.57
C ALA A 95 14.45 10.51 4.17
N ALA A 96 13.67 11.09 3.27
CA ALA A 96 14.13 11.84 2.10
C ALA A 96 13.23 13.09 1.97
N PRO A 97 13.78 14.31 1.90
CA PRO A 97 13.02 15.52 2.19
C PRO A 97 12.30 16.07 0.96
N ALA A 98 11.01 16.36 1.13
CA ALA A 98 10.17 17.38 0.47
C ALA A 98 8.75 16.81 0.48
N GLY A 99 7.80 17.32 1.27
CA GLY A 99 7.39 18.71 1.28
C GLY A 99 5.93 18.74 0.82
N ILE A 100 5.09 19.32 1.69
CA ILE A 100 3.70 19.74 1.45
C ILE A 100 2.60 18.71 1.82
N GLN A 101 1.98 19.06 2.94
CA GLN A 101 0.62 18.83 3.40
C GLN A 101 -0.37 18.41 2.32
N ASP A 102 -1.17 17.37 2.58
CA ASP A 102 -2.61 17.54 2.41
C ASP A 102 -3.43 16.54 3.23
N SER A 103 -4.58 17.03 3.64
CA SER A 103 -5.46 16.49 4.67
C SER A 103 -6.58 15.74 3.96
N HIS A 104 -6.60 14.41 4.00
CA HIS A 104 -7.84 13.68 3.68
C HIS A 104 -7.90 12.28 4.28
N LEU A 105 -8.52 12.17 5.46
CA LEU A 105 -9.18 10.94 5.88
C LEU A 105 -10.52 10.83 5.14
N LYS A 106 -10.60 10.10 4.01
CA LYS A 106 -11.81 9.29 3.71
C LYS A 106 -11.61 8.29 2.56
N ALA A 107 -11.91 7.04 2.92
CA ALA A 107 -12.36 5.94 2.07
C ALA A 107 -11.38 5.35 1.04
N ALA A 108 -11.06 4.07 1.25
CA ALA A 108 -10.69 3.06 0.26
C ALA A 108 -10.90 3.47 -1.21
N LYS A 109 -9.88 4.08 -1.81
CA LYS A 109 -9.64 4.10 -3.25
C LYS A 109 -8.13 3.96 -3.44
N PRO A 110 -7.67 2.98 -4.24
CA PRO A 110 -6.25 2.76 -4.43
C PRO A 110 -5.64 4.03 -5.01
N ALA A 111 -4.45 4.39 -4.55
CA ALA A 111 -3.65 5.45 -5.14
C ALA A 111 -3.73 5.32 -6.68
N MET A 112 -4.32 6.32 -7.33
CA MET A 112 -4.38 6.38 -8.79
C MET A 112 -2.94 6.41 -9.27
N HIS A 113 -2.47 5.30 -9.84
CA HIS A 113 -1.16 5.22 -10.46
C HIS A 113 -1.11 6.26 -11.57
N PHE A 114 0.06 6.83 -11.86
CA PHE A 114 0.27 7.80 -12.95
C PHE A 114 -0.42 7.37 -14.26
N VAL A 115 -0.35 6.07 -14.56
CA VAL A 115 -0.98 5.46 -15.74
C VAL A 115 -2.51 5.49 -15.70
N ASP A 116 -3.13 5.32 -14.54
CA ASP A 116 -4.59 5.44 -14.34
C ASP A 116 -5.04 6.90 -14.38
N GLN A 117 -4.26 7.81 -13.79
CA GLN A 117 -4.52 9.25 -13.79
C GLN A 117 -4.49 9.82 -15.21
N HIS A 118 -3.49 9.44 -16.01
CA HIS A 118 -3.31 9.91 -17.38
C HIS A 118 -3.91 8.95 -18.43
N ARG A 119 -4.82 8.05 -18.03
CA ARG A 119 -5.43 7.03 -18.91
C ARG A 119 -5.97 7.61 -20.21
N MET A 120 -6.74 8.70 -20.16
CA MET A 120 -7.32 9.31 -21.36
C MET A 120 -6.27 9.91 -22.29
N ALA A 121 -5.25 10.54 -21.71
CA ALA A 121 -4.17 11.16 -22.47
C ALA A 121 -3.31 10.07 -23.14
N LEU A 122 -3.01 8.97 -22.42
CA LEU A 122 -2.34 7.80 -22.98
C LEU A 122 -3.16 7.13 -24.08
N ILE A 123 -4.47 6.93 -23.89
CA ILE A 123 -5.35 6.33 -24.90
C ILE A 123 -5.39 7.16 -26.20
N THR A 124 -5.33 8.49 -26.09
CA THR A 124 -5.53 9.40 -27.22
C THR A 124 -4.22 9.77 -27.91
N ARG A 125 -3.12 9.88 -27.15
CA ARG A 125 -1.84 10.40 -27.65
C ARG A 125 -0.79 9.32 -27.94
N VAL A 126 -1.00 8.07 -27.50
CA VAL A 126 -0.11 6.96 -27.88
C VAL A 126 -0.36 6.61 -29.35
N THR A 127 0.60 6.96 -30.18
CA THR A 127 0.61 6.66 -31.61
C THR A 127 1.09 5.24 -31.89
N ASP A 128 2.05 4.74 -31.11
CA ASP A 128 2.66 3.42 -31.27
C ASP A 128 2.24 2.47 -30.14
N VAL A 129 1.06 1.87 -30.29
CA VAL A 129 0.51 0.92 -29.32
C VAL A 129 1.10 -0.48 -29.53
N ASP A 130 1.47 -0.84 -30.76
CA ASP A 130 2.01 -2.15 -31.07
C ASP A 130 3.42 -2.34 -30.45
N GLY A 131 4.28 -1.31 -30.46
CA GLY A 131 5.57 -1.36 -29.76
C GLY A 131 5.43 -1.48 -28.23
N VAL A 132 4.47 -0.78 -27.64
CA VAL A 132 4.17 -0.87 -26.20
C VAL A 132 3.60 -2.24 -25.85
N LEU A 133 2.71 -2.80 -26.69
CA LEU A 133 2.15 -4.14 -26.52
C LEU A 133 3.23 -5.21 -26.61
N ASP A 134 4.17 -5.11 -27.55
CA ASP A 134 5.28 -6.06 -27.73
C ASP A 134 6.24 -6.04 -26.54
N ALA A 135 6.57 -4.86 -26.01
CA ALA A 135 7.39 -4.72 -24.81
C ALA A 135 6.73 -5.30 -23.54
N LEU A 136 5.39 -5.32 -23.51
CA LEU A 136 4.59 -5.89 -22.42
C LEU A 136 4.25 -7.37 -22.63
N TYR A 137 4.40 -7.86 -23.86
CA TYR A 137 4.18 -9.23 -24.25
C TYR A 137 5.22 -10.14 -23.57
N GLY A 138 4.75 -11.21 -22.93
CA GLY A 138 5.61 -12.16 -22.20
C GLY A 138 6.04 -11.70 -20.80
N LYS A 139 5.80 -10.44 -20.41
CA LYS A 139 6.02 -9.96 -19.02
C LYS A 139 4.73 -9.78 -18.24
N VAL A 140 3.75 -9.11 -18.85
CA VAL A 140 2.49 -8.72 -18.20
C VAL A 140 1.28 -9.25 -18.96
N LEU A 141 1.36 -9.28 -20.30
CA LEU A 141 0.30 -9.84 -21.14
C LEU A 141 0.58 -11.29 -21.50
N THR A 142 -0.41 -12.14 -21.27
CA THR A 142 -0.49 -13.48 -21.88
C THR A 142 -0.86 -13.37 -23.36
N GLU A 143 -0.60 -14.42 -24.13
CA GLU A 143 -0.93 -14.51 -25.56
C GLU A 143 -2.40 -14.20 -25.87
N GLU A 144 -3.30 -14.69 -25.02
CA GLU A 144 -4.73 -14.43 -25.15
C GLU A 144 -5.08 -12.95 -24.96
N LEU A 145 -4.48 -12.27 -23.97
CA LEU A 145 -4.72 -10.84 -23.72
C LEU A 145 -4.10 -9.98 -24.81
N TYR A 146 -2.90 -10.34 -25.27
CA TYR A 146 -2.23 -9.64 -26.36
C TYR A 146 -3.05 -9.74 -27.67
N GLN A 147 -3.53 -10.92 -28.03
CA GLN A 147 -4.37 -11.10 -29.21
C GLN A 147 -5.72 -10.38 -29.07
N ALA A 148 -6.36 -10.46 -27.90
CA ALA A 148 -7.64 -9.78 -27.64
C ALA A 148 -7.52 -8.25 -27.72
N VAL A 149 -6.40 -7.68 -27.27
CA VAL A 149 -6.14 -6.25 -27.39
C VAL A 149 -5.76 -5.89 -28.83
N ARG A 150 -4.92 -6.68 -29.50
CA ARG A 150 -4.51 -6.44 -30.89
C ARG A 150 -5.65 -6.56 -31.90
N ALA A 151 -6.66 -7.37 -31.61
CA ALA A 151 -7.85 -7.55 -32.44
C ALA A 151 -8.78 -6.32 -32.50
N GLU A 152 -8.57 -5.31 -31.65
CA GLU A 152 -9.36 -4.08 -31.69
C GLU A 152 -8.98 -3.21 -32.91
N PRO A 153 -9.96 -2.58 -33.59
CA PRO A 153 -9.75 -1.92 -34.88
C PRO A 153 -9.02 -0.58 -34.79
N THR A 154 -8.94 0.05 -33.61
CA THR A 154 -8.29 1.35 -33.41
C THR A 154 -7.36 1.34 -32.20
N ASN A 155 -6.22 2.02 -32.32
CA ASN A 155 -5.20 2.12 -31.27
C ASN A 155 -5.77 2.64 -29.93
N ALA A 156 -6.73 3.56 -29.98
CA ALA A 156 -7.43 4.04 -28.78
C ALA A 156 -8.29 2.94 -28.11
N LEU A 157 -8.95 2.08 -28.88
CA LEU A 157 -9.70 0.95 -28.34
C LEU A 157 -8.76 -0.12 -27.79
N LYS A 158 -7.64 -0.41 -28.47
CA LYS A 158 -6.59 -1.30 -27.97
C LYS A 158 -6.15 -0.87 -26.57
N MET A 159 -5.74 0.39 -26.40
CA MET A 159 -5.34 0.93 -25.10
C MET A 159 -6.50 0.91 -24.11
N ARG A 160 -7.73 1.30 -24.51
CA ARG A 160 -8.90 1.26 -23.61
C ARG A 160 -9.21 -0.15 -23.11
N LYS A 161 -9.07 -1.17 -23.97
CA LYS A 161 -9.29 -2.58 -23.68
C LYS A 161 -8.22 -3.09 -22.72
N LEU A 162 -6.95 -2.77 -23.00
CA LEU A 162 -5.81 -3.03 -22.11
C LEU A 162 -6.05 -2.44 -20.72
N PHE A 163 -6.47 -1.17 -20.65
CA PHE A 163 -6.86 -0.52 -19.41
C PHE A 163 -8.14 -1.08 -18.78
N SER A 164 -9.00 -1.80 -19.50
CA SER A 164 -10.19 -2.43 -18.91
C SER A 164 -9.82 -3.62 -18.02
N PHE A 165 -8.61 -4.17 -18.19
CA PHE A 165 -8.05 -5.22 -17.36
C PHE A 165 -7.28 -4.66 -16.14
N THR A 166 -7.30 -3.34 -15.92
CA THR A 166 -6.71 -2.66 -14.74
C THR A 166 -7.03 -3.26 -13.38
N PRO A 167 -8.22 -3.83 -13.09
CA PRO A 167 -8.43 -4.49 -11.80
C PRO A 167 -7.55 -5.73 -11.57
N ALA A 168 -6.95 -6.32 -12.61
CA ALA A 168 -5.98 -7.40 -12.52
C ALA A 168 -4.51 -6.93 -12.60
N TRP A 169 -4.27 -5.64 -12.83
CA TRP A 169 -2.92 -5.10 -13.02
C TRP A 169 -2.31 -4.66 -11.68
N ASN A 170 -1.36 -5.46 -11.20
CA ASN A 170 -0.54 -5.12 -10.03
C ASN A 170 0.31 -3.87 -10.30
N VAL A 171 0.80 -3.23 -9.23
CA VAL A 171 1.68 -2.04 -9.27
C VAL A 171 2.84 -2.24 -10.27
N THR A 172 3.51 -3.39 -10.21
CA THR A 172 4.59 -3.77 -11.13
C THR A 172 4.19 -3.77 -12.61
N CYS A 173 2.94 -4.10 -12.93
CA CYS A 173 2.43 -4.09 -14.31
C CYS A 173 2.29 -2.66 -14.83
N LYS A 174 1.90 -1.73 -13.96
CA LYS A 174 1.76 -0.31 -14.29
C LYS A 174 3.13 0.36 -14.44
N ASP A 175 4.10 -0.01 -13.62
CA ASP A 175 5.50 0.41 -13.79
C ASP A 175 6.10 -0.11 -15.10
N LEU A 176 5.83 -1.37 -15.46
CA LEU A 176 6.28 -1.92 -16.75
C LEU A 176 5.64 -1.22 -17.94
N LEU A 177 4.35 -0.87 -17.87
CA LEU A 177 3.69 -0.08 -18.92
C LEU A 177 4.29 1.32 -19.01
N LEU A 178 4.56 1.98 -17.88
CA LEU A 178 5.24 3.27 -17.86
C LEU A 178 6.65 3.16 -18.46
N GLN A 179 7.37 2.10 -18.16
CA GLN A 179 8.70 1.84 -18.70
C GLN A 179 8.65 1.58 -20.21
N ALA A 180 7.69 0.79 -20.69
CA ALA A 180 7.47 0.57 -22.12
C ALA A 180 7.13 1.89 -22.83
N LEU A 181 6.26 2.71 -22.25
CA LEU A 181 5.94 4.04 -22.78
C LEU A 181 7.15 4.97 -22.81
N ARG A 182 8.05 4.90 -21.83
CA ARG A 182 9.31 5.67 -21.84
C ARG A 182 10.27 5.20 -22.94
N ASP A 183 10.28 3.91 -23.24
CA ASP A 183 11.15 3.33 -24.26
C ASP A 183 10.65 3.65 -25.68
N THR A 184 9.35 3.44 -25.92
CA THR A 184 8.74 3.70 -27.23
C THR A 184 8.51 5.19 -27.48
N GLN A 185 7.99 5.92 -26.49
CA GLN A 185 7.53 7.30 -26.64
C GLN A 185 7.92 8.19 -25.44
N PRO A 186 9.23 8.44 -25.24
CA PRO A 186 9.74 9.20 -24.08
C PRO A 186 9.19 10.64 -24.01
N TYR A 187 8.92 11.25 -25.17
CA TYR A 187 8.36 12.61 -25.26
C TYR A 187 6.93 12.67 -24.70
N LEU A 188 6.15 11.62 -24.92
CA LEU A 188 4.79 11.55 -24.39
C LEU A 188 4.81 11.41 -22.88
N VAL A 189 5.70 10.59 -22.34
CA VAL A 189 5.82 10.43 -20.88
C VAL A 189 6.25 11.74 -20.22
N ARG A 190 7.23 12.44 -20.78
CA ARG A 190 7.67 13.75 -20.25
C ARG A 190 6.57 14.81 -20.28
N ASP A 191 5.76 14.83 -21.33
CA ASP A 191 4.61 15.74 -21.46
C ASP A 191 3.53 15.43 -20.42
N LEU A 192 3.26 14.14 -20.18
CA LEU A 192 2.31 13.69 -19.16
C LEU A 192 2.83 13.89 -17.73
N GLU A 193 4.14 13.80 -17.50
CA GLU A 193 4.79 14.07 -16.20
C GLU A 193 4.77 15.57 -15.83
N GLN A 194 4.59 16.45 -16.81
CA GLN A 194 4.54 17.91 -16.62
C GLN A 194 3.12 18.48 -16.57
N SER A 195 2.09 17.63 -16.74
CA SER A 195 0.68 18.03 -16.91
C SER A 195 -0.19 17.77 -15.69
#